data_AF-A0A844QR82-F1
#
_entry.id   AF-A0A844QR82-F1
#
_cell.length_a   1.000
_cell.length_b   1.000
_cell.length_c   1.000
_cell.angle_alpha   90.00
_cell.angle_beta   90.00
_cell.angle_gamma   90.00
#
_symmetry.space_group_name_H-M   'P 1'
#
loop_
_entity.id
_entity.type
_entity.pdbx_description
1 polymer ?
#
loop_
_entity_poly.entity_id
_entity_poly.type
_entity_poly.pdbx_seq_one_letter_code
_entity_poly.pdbx_strand_id
1 'polypeptide(L)'
;MARNEFTTAMDTAIDALRAEQANLYPVRMAFLEAQAESAHAYCDSVERIVAIVARLLTETTTFAAALGDREISKDETLLIKEALEEIIVADILSDAREWADEAVMEVA
;
A
#
# COMPACT_ATOMS: atom_id res chain seq x y z
N MET A 1 -21.16 17.56 7.05
CA MET A 1 -20.00 17.80 6.15
C MET A 1 -19.05 16.61 6.21
N ALA A 2 -18.50 16.27 7.39
CA ALA A 2 -17.59 15.13 7.60
C ALA A 2 -18.06 13.76 7.04
N ARG A 3 -19.35 13.43 7.10
CA ARG A 3 -19.88 12.14 6.61
C ARG A 3 -19.76 12.00 5.08
N ASN A 4 -20.04 13.06 4.32
CA ASN A 4 -19.94 13.01 2.87
C ASN A 4 -18.48 12.90 2.42
N GLU A 5 -17.59 13.65 3.07
CA GLU A 5 -16.14 13.60 2.83
C GLU A 5 -15.57 12.20 3.10
N PHE A 6 -15.95 11.57 4.20
CA PHE A 6 -15.56 10.19 4.53
C PHE A 6 -16.07 9.17 3.51
N THR A 7 -17.31 9.33 3.04
CA THR A 7 -17.89 8.40 2.05
C THR A 7 -17.15 8.52 0.71
N THR A 8 -16.83 9.75 0.26
CA THR A 8 -16.03 9.98 -0.95
C THR A 8 -14.62 9.41 -0.84
N ALA A 9 -14.00 9.55 0.33
CA ALA A 9 -12.70 8.95 0.66
C ALA A 9 -12.72 7.42 0.53
N MET A 10 -13.74 6.77 1.11
CA MET A 10 -13.94 5.32 0.98
C MET A 10 -14.13 4.88 -0.47
N ASP A 11 -15.00 5.55 -1.23
CA ASP A 11 -15.26 5.21 -2.63
C ASP A 11 -13.98 5.34 -3.47
N THR A 12 -13.21 6.41 -3.25
CA THR A 12 -11.92 6.63 -3.94
C THR A 12 -10.90 5.53 -3.60
N ALA A 13 -10.81 5.12 -2.32
CA ALA A 13 -9.91 4.06 -1.90
C ALA A 13 -10.32 2.70 -2.51
N ILE A 14 -11.63 2.40 -2.57
CA ILE A 14 -12.15 1.18 -3.18
C ILE A 14 -11.83 1.12 -4.67
N ASP A 15 -12.03 2.22 -5.39
CA ASP A 15 -11.74 2.28 -6.83
C ASP A 15 -10.23 2.14 -7.10
N ALA A 16 -9.38 2.75 -6.28
CA ALA A 16 -7.93 2.60 -6.37
C ALA A 16 -7.48 1.16 -6.10
N LEU A 17 -8.04 0.49 -5.09
CA LEU A 17 -7.75 -0.92 -4.79
C LEU A 17 -8.21 -1.84 -5.92
N ARG A 18 -9.37 -1.58 -6.53
CA ARG A 18 -9.87 -2.35 -7.68
C ARG A 18 -8.98 -2.17 -8.92
N ALA A 19 -8.51 -0.96 -9.17
CA ALA A 19 -7.57 -0.70 -10.26
C ALA A 19 -6.26 -1.45 -10.03
N GLU A 20 -5.75 -1.46 -8.81
CA GLU A 20 -4.50 -2.15 -8.48
C GLU A 20 -4.67 -3.68 -8.50
N GLN A 21 -5.81 -4.21 -8.05
CA GLN A 21 -6.16 -5.62 -8.20
C GLN A 21 -6.23 -6.05 -9.67
N ALA A 22 -6.70 -5.18 -10.56
CA ALA A 22 -6.72 -5.46 -12.00
C ALA A 22 -5.31 -5.43 -12.63
N ASN A 23 -4.33 -4.77 -11.99
CA ASN A 23 -2.93 -4.78 -12.41
C ASN A 23 -2.19 -6.02 -11.90
N LEU A 24 -2.64 -6.61 -10.78
CA LEU A 24 -2.15 -7.88 -10.23
C LEU A 24 -2.65 -9.08 -11.04
N TYR A 25 -2.21 -9.22 -12.29
CA TYR A 25 -2.36 -10.48 -13.03
C TYR A 25 -1.22 -11.45 -12.71
N PRO A 26 -1.48 -12.77 -12.62
CA PRO A 26 -0.44 -13.75 -12.37
C PRO A 26 0.41 -13.90 -13.64
N VAL A 27 1.58 -13.28 -13.66
CA VAL A 27 2.54 -13.51 -14.75
C VAL A 27 3.22 -14.85 -14.49
N ARG A 28 2.73 -15.93 -15.11
CA ARG A 28 3.46 -17.20 -15.18
C ARG A 28 4.58 -17.05 -16.20
N MET A 29 5.75 -16.57 -15.77
CA MET A 29 6.92 -16.42 -16.65
C MET A 29 7.94 -17.53 -16.40
N ALA A 30 8.41 -18.14 -17.48
CA ALA A 30 9.40 -19.22 -17.47
C ALA A 30 10.86 -18.73 -17.47
N PHE A 31 11.09 -17.40 -17.49
CA PHE A 31 12.40 -16.78 -17.68
C PHE A 31 12.75 -15.89 -16.47
N LEU A 32 14.01 -15.95 -16.00
CA LEU A 32 14.49 -15.28 -14.78
C LEU A 32 14.28 -13.75 -14.82
N GLU A 33 14.68 -13.07 -15.90
CA GLU A 33 14.49 -11.61 -16.06
C GLU A 33 13.00 -11.22 -15.97
N ALA A 34 12.13 -12.00 -16.61
CA ALA A 34 10.69 -11.77 -16.57
C ALA A 34 10.04 -12.11 -15.21
N GLN A 35 10.67 -12.99 -14.41
CA GLN A 35 10.27 -13.24 -13.02
C GLN A 35 10.71 -12.10 -12.10
N ALA A 36 11.89 -11.54 -12.33
CA ALA A 36 12.39 -10.38 -11.59
C ALA A 36 11.58 -9.11 -11.90
N GLU A 37 11.29 -8.82 -13.17
CA GLU A 37 10.37 -7.75 -13.56
C GLU A 37 8.98 -7.93 -12.96
N SER A 38 8.46 -9.17 -12.94
CA SER A 38 7.20 -9.49 -12.28
C SER A 38 7.26 -9.28 -10.77
N ALA A 39 8.40 -9.54 -10.13
CA ALA A 39 8.60 -9.32 -8.70
C ALA A 39 8.69 -7.83 -8.37
N HIS A 40 9.39 -7.01 -9.18
CA HIS A 40 9.36 -5.56 -9.04
C HIS A 40 7.95 -4.99 -9.22
N ALA A 41 7.23 -5.41 -10.25
CA ALA A 41 5.85 -4.99 -10.47
C ALA A 41 4.92 -5.39 -9.31
N TYR A 42 5.13 -6.59 -8.74
CA TYR A 42 4.42 -7.02 -7.55
C TYR A 42 4.76 -6.16 -6.33
N CYS A 43 6.05 -5.87 -6.09
CA CYS A 43 6.49 -5.01 -5.00
C CYS A 43 5.87 -3.61 -5.09
N ASP A 44 5.95 -2.99 -6.27
CA ASP A 44 5.37 -1.66 -6.51
C ASP A 44 3.86 -1.65 -6.32
N SER A 45 3.18 -2.73 -6.69
CA SER A 45 1.73 -2.88 -6.48
C SER A 45 1.38 -2.97 -4.99
N VAL A 46 2.16 -3.73 -4.23
CA VAL A 46 2.00 -3.81 -2.77
C VAL A 46 2.25 -2.45 -2.13
N GLU A 47 3.29 -1.70 -2.51
CA GLU A 47 3.53 -0.34 -1.99
C GLU A 47 2.32 0.59 -2.22
N ARG A 48 1.72 0.51 -3.41
CA ARG A 48 0.52 1.30 -3.74
C ARG A 48 -0.67 0.91 -2.88
N ILE A 49 -0.90 -0.39 -2.68
CA ILE A 49 -1.98 -0.88 -1.80
C ILE A 49 -1.77 -0.38 -0.37
N VAL A 50 -0.55 -0.44 0.15
CA VAL A 50 -0.20 0.07 1.48
C VAL A 50 -0.51 1.55 1.61
N ALA A 51 -0.09 2.35 0.64
CA ALA A 51 -0.35 3.79 0.64
C ALA A 51 -1.86 4.10 0.64
N ILE A 52 -2.66 3.34 -0.11
CA ILE A 52 -4.12 3.49 -0.14
C ILE A 52 -4.72 3.13 1.24
N VAL A 53 -4.28 2.01 1.83
CA VAL A 53 -4.78 1.53 3.14
C VAL A 53 -4.40 2.49 4.27
N ALA A 54 -3.15 2.98 4.29
CA ALA A 54 -2.66 3.93 5.29
C ALA A 54 -3.45 5.25 5.24
N ARG A 55 -3.77 5.73 4.03
CA ARG A 55 -4.63 6.90 3.83
C ARG A 55 -6.05 6.67 4.36
N LEU A 56 -6.66 5.53 4.01
CA LEU A 56 -8.02 5.20 4.46
C LEU A 56 -8.09 5.09 5.99
N LEU A 57 -7.08 4.50 6.63
CA LEU A 57 -6.99 4.41 8.08
C LEU A 57 -6.86 5.80 8.73
N THR A 58 -6.06 6.69 8.14
CA THR A 58 -5.94 8.09 8.58
C THR A 58 -7.28 8.83 8.51
N GLU A 59 -7.99 8.72 7.38
CA GLU A 59 -9.29 9.38 7.18
C GLU A 59 -10.37 8.80 8.12
N THR A 60 -10.36 7.48 8.34
CA THR A 60 -11.26 6.80 9.30
C THR A 60 -10.99 7.23 10.74
N THR A 61 -9.72 7.32 11.12
CA THR A 61 -9.28 7.75 12.45
C THR A 61 -9.68 9.20 12.72
N THR A 62 -9.49 10.08 11.72
CA THR A 62 -9.91 11.48 11.77
C THR A 62 -11.44 11.60 11.89
N PHE A 63 -12.18 10.81 11.10
CA PHE A 63 -13.64 10.78 11.16
C PHE A 63 -14.16 10.27 12.51
N ALA A 64 -13.55 9.22 13.07
CA ALA A 64 -13.88 8.68 14.38
C ALA A 64 -13.61 9.70 15.50
N ALA A 65 -12.48 10.42 15.45
CA ALA A 65 -12.18 11.51 16.38
C ALA A 65 -13.23 12.63 16.32
N ALA A 66 -13.69 12.99 15.11
CA ALA A 66 -14.74 13.99 14.91
C ALA A 66 -16.13 13.56 15.43
N LEU A 67 -16.37 12.26 15.64
CA LEU A 67 -17.62 11.71 16.17
C LEU A 67 -17.65 11.62 17.72
N GLY A 68 -16.54 11.88 18.41
CA GLY A 68 -16.40 11.79 19.88
C GLY A 68 -15.85 10.43 20.32
N ASP A 69 -14.68 10.34 20.96
CA ASP A 69 -14.54 10.59 22.41
C ASP A 69 -13.13 11.08 22.82
N ARG A 70 -12.27 11.41 21.84
CA ARG A 70 -10.90 11.90 22.05
C ARG A 70 -10.39 12.51 20.75
N GLU A 71 -9.80 13.70 20.84
CA GLU A 71 -8.95 14.21 19.75
C GLU A 71 -7.77 13.26 19.60
N ILE A 72 -7.71 12.55 18.47
CA ILE A 72 -6.48 11.88 18.06
C ILE A 72 -5.56 12.98 17.55
N SER A 73 -4.40 13.12 18.17
CA SER A 73 -3.47 14.17 17.77
C SER A 73 -2.93 13.89 16.36
N LYS A 74 -2.45 14.94 15.68
CA LYS A 74 -1.72 14.77 14.42
C LYS A 74 -0.55 13.80 14.56
N ASP A 75 0.11 13.79 15.72
CA ASP A 75 1.26 12.93 15.99
C ASP A 75 0.83 11.46 16.09
N GLU A 76 -0.33 11.17 16.70
CA GLU A 76 -0.86 9.80 16.79
C GLU A 76 -1.30 9.26 15.43
N THR A 77 -1.87 10.14 14.59
CA THR A 77 -2.19 9.81 13.19
C THR A 77 -0.92 9.52 12.39
N LEU A 78 0.14 10.32 12.60
CA LEU A 78 1.43 10.13 11.93
C LEU A 78 2.09 8.82 12.37
N LEU A 79 2.05 8.48 13.65
CA LEU A 79 2.60 7.21 14.17
C LEU A 79 1.88 5.98 13.58
N ILE A 80 0.56 6.02 13.43
CA ILE A 80 -0.20 4.93 12.79
C ILE A 80 0.21 4.78 11.33
N LYS A 81 0.39 5.91 10.62
CA LYS A 81 0.85 5.91 9.24
C LYS A 81 2.25 5.32 9.12
N GLU A 82 3.19 5.80 9.94
CA GLU A 82 4.59 5.35 9.94
C GLU A 82 4.70 3.87 10.29
N ALA A 83 3.94 3.37 11.28
CA ALA A 83 3.95 1.96 11.65
C ALA A 83 3.40 1.04 10.54
N LEU A 84 2.40 1.49 9.78
CA LEU A 84 1.87 0.75 8.63
C LEU A 84 2.85 0.74 7.45
N GLU A 85 3.49 1.87 7.19
CA GLU A 85 4.54 1.97 6.17
C GLU A 85 5.74 1.09 6.57
N GLU A 86 6.17 1.10 7.83
CA GLU A 86 7.30 0.31 8.33
C GLU A 86 7.03 -1.20 8.24
N ILE A 87 5.90 -1.69 8.78
CA ILE A 87 5.59 -3.14 8.78
C ILE A 87 5.49 -3.71 7.36
N ILE A 88 4.98 -2.95 6.39
CA ILE A 88 4.71 -3.50 5.06
C ILE A 88 5.84 -3.20 4.07
N VAL A 89 6.45 -2.01 4.13
CA VAL A 89 7.53 -1.63 3.21
C VAL A 89 8.88 -2.20 3.65
N ALA A 90 9.17 -2.24 4.95
CA ALA A 90 10.48 -2.70 5.42
C ALA A 90 10.57 -4.24 5.47
N ASP A 91 9.54 -4.93 5.99
CA ASP A 91 9.66 -6.37 6.22
C ASP A 91 9.17 -7.25 5.05
N ILE A 92 8.09 -6.86 4.35
CA ILE A 92 7.51 -7.72 3.30
C ILE A 92 8.14 -7.48 1.93
N LEU A 93 8.62 -6.26 1.68
CA LEU A 93 9.07 -5.84 0.35
C LEU A 93 10.58 -5.77 0.17
N SER A 94 11.35 -5.69 1.26
CA SER A 94 12.81 -5.64 1.19
C SER A 94 13.38 -6.91 0.54
N ASP A 95 13.05 -8.09 1.09
CA ASP A 95 13.56 -9.37 0.59
C ASP A 95 13.14 -9.65 -0.85
N ALA A 96 11.90 -9.28 -1.21
CA ALA A 96 11.38 -9.48 -2.57
C ALA A 96 12.06 -8.56 -3.60
N ARG A 97 12.43 -7.34 -3.20
CA ARG A 97 13.19 -6.40 -4.05
C ARG A 97 14.65 -6.83 -4.18
N GLU A 98 15.30 -7.19 -3.08
CA GLU A 98 16.69 -7.68 -3.10
C GLU A 98 16.83 -8.89 -4.03
N TRP A 99 15.93 -9.86 -3.91
CA TRP A 99 15.90 -11.01 -4.82
C TRP A 99 15.67 -10.62 -6.28
N ALA A 100 14.77 -9.67 -6.56
CA ALA A 100 14.49 -9.22 -7.91
C ALA A 100 15.70 -8.50 -8.53
N ASP A 101 16.35 -7.62 -7.77
CA ASP A 101 17.55 -6.88 -8.19
C ASP A 101 18.72 -7.84 -8.48
N GLU A 102 18.96 -8.83 -7.61
CA GLU A 102 19.98 -9.87 -7.82
C GLU A 102 19.71 -10.68 -9.10
N ALA A 103 18.46 -11.10 -9.31
CA ALA A 103 18.08 -11.90 -10.47
C ALA A 103 18.21 -11.15 -11.80
N VAL A 104 18.03 -9.82 -11.83
CA VAL A 104 18.30 -9.00 -13.03
C VAL A 104 19.81 -8.89 -13.30
N MET A 105 20.63 -8.73 -12.26
CA MET A 105 22.09 -8.61 -12.41
C MET A 105 22.75 -9.91 -12.91
N GLU A 106 22.22 -11.09 -12.57
CA GLU A 106 22.78 -12.36 -13.02
C GLU A 106 22.54 -12.67 -14.51
N VAL A 107 21.58 -11.98 -15.15
CA VAL A 107 21.18 -12.23 -16.55
C VAL A 107 21.76 -11.18 -17.52
N ALA A 108 22.23 -10.03 -17.03
CA ALA A 108 22.82 -8.91 -17.79
C ALA A 108 24.30 -9.11 -18.12
#